data_AF-A0A8J8EYX3-F1
#
_entry.id   AF-A0A8J8EYX3-F1
#
_cell.length_a   1.000
_cell.length_b   1.000
_cell.length_c   1.000
_cell.angle_alpha   90.00
_cell.angle_beta   90.00
_cell.angle_gamma   90.00
#
_symmetry.space_group_name_H-M   'P 1'
#
loop_
_entity.id
_entity.type
_entity.pdbx_description
1 polymer ?
#
loop_
_entity_poly.entity_id
_entity_poly.type
_entity_poly.pdbx_seq_one_letter_code
_entity_poly.pdbx_strand_id
1 'polypeptide(L)'
;MDAKNAVLRVLPELQELEEVDFSKYSSQYIPLINAFAETGRTGLNEFEAFVRKNGLEPSTVGNFLISLFQYLLIRYRRYGEYSVVKPAIKVFITLKGWLNENGFEKEWKLLLHNFAGYIVDMAGKTVEREDCEEALSYLTFAYRIAEEAAGNFKEEYFGELKDKAGEILKALYEKCGIEGELPKKREKGC
;
A
#
# COMPACT_ATOMS: atom_id res chain seq x y z
N MET A 1 11.35 -21.25 9.01
CA MET A 1 10.40 -20.25 9.54
C MET A 1 9.40 -19.91 8.45
N ASP A 2 8.12 -19.77 8.79
CA ASP A 2 7.05 -19.45 7.83
C ASP A 2 7.17 -18.00 7.35
N ALA A 3 7.06 -17.78 6.03
CA ALA A 3 7.20 -16.46 5.42
C ALA A 3 6.14 -15.46 5.95
N LYS A 4 4.93 -15.94 6.25
CA LYS A 4 3.88 -15.12 6.87
C LYS A 4 4.35 -14.54 8.20
N ASN A 5 4.85 -15.39 9.09
CA ASN A 5 5.32 -14.97 10.42
C ASN A 5 6.49 -13.98 10.32
N ALA A 6 7.41 -14.19 9.38
CA ALA A 6 8.52 -13.27 9.18
C ALA A 6 8.05 -11.89 8.67
N VAL A 7 7.08 -11.87 7.75
CA VAL A 7 6.48 -10.61 7.26
C VAL A 7 5.75 -9.88 8.40
N LEU A 8 4.94 -10.59 9.19
CA LEU A 8 4.21 -10.01 10.34
C LEU A 8 5.16 -9.46 11.41
N ARG A 9 6.35 -10.03 11.57
CA ARG A 9 7.38 -9.46 12.45
C ARG A 9 7.89 -8.11 11.94
N VAL A 10 8.01 -7.92 10.63
CA VAL A 10 8.41 -6.63 10.06
C VAL A 10 7.26 -5.62 10.12
N LEU A 11 6.03 -6.06 9.87
CA LEU A 11 4.83 -5.21 9.79
C LEU A 11 3.74 -5.66 10.77
N PRO A 12 3.98 -5.58 12.09
CA PRO A 12 3.05 -6.11 13.10
C PRO A 12 1.73 -5.35 13.17
N GLU A 13 1.72 -4.08 12.75
CA GLU A 13 0.53 -3.23 12.71
C GLU A 13 -0.45 -3.62 11.58
N LEU A 14 0.00 -4.43 10.60
CA LEU A 14 -0.80 -4.84 9.45
C LEU A 14 -1.39 -6.24 9.67
N GLN A 15 -2.28 -6.37 10.67
CA GLN A 15 -2.88 -7.64 11.07
C GLN A 15 -3.62 -8.34 9.93
N GLU A 16 -4.16 -7.60 8.95
CA GLU A 16 -4.83 -8.18 7.78
C GLU A 16 -3.91 -9.09 6.94
N LEU A 17 -2.58 -9.00 7.10
CA LEU A 17 -1.64 -9.92 6.48
C LEU A 17 -1.78 -11.36 7.01
N GLU A 18 -2.41 -11.58 8.17
CA GLU A 18 -2.71 -12.92 8.69
C GLU A 18 -3.64 -13.71 7.77
N GLU A 19 -4.56 -13.03 7.10
CA GLU A 19 -5.54 -13.64 6.18
C GLU A 19 -4.96 -13.95 4.80
N VAL A 20 -3.78 -13.39 4.50
CA VAL A 20 -3.11 -13.61 3.22
C VAL A 20 -2.45 -14.98 3.22
N ASP A 21 -2.67 -15.74 2.15
CA ASP A 21 -1.95 -16.98 1.92
C ASP A 21 -0.57 -16.65 1.34
N PHE A 22 0.50 -17.02 2.06
CA PHE A 22 1.90 -16.82 1.68
C PHE A 22 2.55 -18.07 1.06
N SER A 23 1.81 -19.15 0.80
CA SER A 23 2.35 -20.42 0.27
C SER A 23 3.11 -20.26 -1.05
N LYS A 24 2.77 -19.24 -1.84
CA LYS A 24 3.41 -18.91 -3.13
C LYS A 24 4.29 -17.67 -3.07
N TYR A 25 4.53 -17.10 -1.89
CA TYR A 25 5.40 -15.95 -1.75
C TYR A 25 6.86 -16.41 -1.89
N SER A 26 7.45 -16.11 -3.05
CA SER A 26 8.85 -16.38 -3.36
C SER A 26 9.56 -15.05 -3.55
N SER A 27 10.39 -14.68 -2.57
CA SER A 27 11.15 -13.43 -2.60
C SER A 27 12.59 -13.68 -2.18
N GLN A 28 13.53 -12.98 -2.83
CA GLN A 28 14.94 -12.99 -2.44
C GLN A 28 15.17 -12.45 -1.02
N TYR A 29 14.19 -11.73 -0.46
CA TYR A 29 14.26 -11.18 0.90
C TYR A 29 13.83 -12.15 1.99
N ILE A 30 13.33 -13.35 1.65
CA ILE A 30 12.89 -14.35 2.64
C ILE A 30 13.99 -14.69 3.67
N PRO A 31 15.26 -14.96 3.26
CA PRO A 31 16.33 -15.21 4.23
C PRO A 31 16.55 -14.03 5.19
N LEU A 32 16.46 -12.79 4.68
CA LEU A 32 16.67 -11.58 5.46
C LEU A 32 15.56 -11.37 6.51
N ILE A 33 14.29 -11.49 6.13
CA ILE A 33 13.18 -11.31 7.06
C ILE A 33 13.09 -12.46 8.07
N ASN A 34 13.50 -13.67 7.70
CA ASN A 34 13.62 -14.79 8.63
C ASN A 34 14.72 -14.52 9.66
N ALA A 35 15.90 -14.08 9.22
CA ALA A 35 17.00 -13.73 10.12
C ALA A 35 16.61 -12.59 11.09
N PHE A 36 15.86 -11.59 10.63
CA PHE A 36 15.31 -10.56 11.50
C PHE A 36 14.34 -11.14 12.53
N ALA A 37 13.39 -11.99 12.10
CA ALA A 37 12.42 -12.60 12.98
C ALA A 37 13.06 -13.48 14.07
N GLU A 38 14.19 -14.14 13.77
CA GLU A 38 14.99 -14.91 14.74
C GLU A 38 15.61 -14.04 15.86
N THR A 39 15.76 -12.73 15.64
CA THR A 39 16.23 -11.81 16.69
C THR A 39 15.18 -11.53 17.78
N GLY A 40 13.92 -11.91 17.55
CA GLY A 40 12.79 -11.62 18.44
C GLY A 40 12.28 -10.17 18.41
N ARG A 41 12.94 -9.28 17.66
CA ARG A 41 12.49 -7.89 17.47
C ARG A 41 11.31 -7.80 16.51
N THR A 42 10.63 -6.66 16.50
CA THR A 42 9.41 -6.44 15.71
C THR A 42 9.31 -4.99 15.23
N GLY A 43 8.68 -4.78 14.08
CA GLY A 43 8.42 -3.46 13.51
C GLY A 43 9.43 -3.02 12.44
N LEU A 44 8.95 -2.14 11.55
CA LEU A 44 9.69 -1.70 10.36
C LEU A 44 10.98 -0.93 10.73
N ASN A 45 10.91 -0.09 11.77
CA ASN A 45 12.08 0.66 12.26
C ASN A 45 13.18 -0.26 12.80
N GLU A 46 12.80 -1.30 13.54
CA GLU A 46 13.75 -2.30 14.03
C GLU A 46 14.33 -3.14 12.89
N PHE A 47 13.51 -3.47 11.89
CA PHE A 47 13.97 -4.15 10.69
C PHE A 47 14.97 -3.30 9.90
N GLU A 48 14.71 -2.00 9.76
CA GLU A 48 15.64 -1.08 9.11
C GLU A 48 16.97 -0.97 9.87
N ALA A 49 16.91 -0.83 11.20
CA ALA A 49 18.11 -0.85 12.03
C ALA A 49 18.88 -2.17 11.90
N PHE A 50 18.18 -3.30 11.77
CA PHE A 50 18.78 -4.61 11.52
C PHE A 50 19.47 -4.67 10.14
N VAL A 51 18.83 -4.18 9.07
CA VAL A 51 19.42 -4.11 7.73
C VAL A 51 20.73 -3.31 7.76
N ARG A 52 20.72 -2.11 8.37
CA ARG A 52 21.92 -1.26 8.49
C ARG A 52 23.03 -1.93 9.30
N LYS A 53 22.69 -2.59 10.43
CA LYS A 53 23.68 -3.31 11.28
C LYS A 53 24.35 -4.49 10.57
N ASN A 54 23.69 -5.07 9.57
CA ASN A 54 24.25 -6.16 8.76
C ASN A 54 25.00 -5.64 7.52
N GLY A 55 25.26 -4.33 7.41
CA GLY A 55 26.03 -3.75 6.32
C GLY A 55 25.29 -3.72 4.97
N LEU A 56 23.96 -3.84 4.99
CA LEU A 56 23.12 -3.77 3.80
C LEU A 56 22.63 -2.33 3.54
N GLU A 57 22.40 -2.02 2.28
CA GLU A 57 21.89 -0.72 1.84
C GLU A 57 20.48 -0.45 2.37
N PRO A 58 20.15 0.79 2.81
CA PRO A 58 18.80 1.13 3.27
C PRO A 58 17.70 0.82 2.26
N SER A 59 17.99 0.95 0.96
CA SER A 59 17.06 0.61 -0.14
C SER A 59 16.57 -0.85 -0.10
N THR A 60 17.27 -1.74 0.60
CA THR A 60 16.83 -3.13 0.84
C THR A 60 15.46 -3.19 1.52
N VAL A 61 15.17 -2.28 2.45
CA VAL A 61 13.87 -2.21 3.13
C VAL A 61 12.76 -1.84 2.15
N GLY A 62 12.97 -0.78 1.36
CA GLY A 62 12.04 -0.38 0.31
C GLY A 62 11.81 -1.49 -0.72
N ASN A 63 12.87 -2.18 -1.15
CA ASN A 63 12.74 -3.27 -2.10
C ASN A 63 12.00 -4.50 -1.52
N PHE A 64 12.15 -4.77 -0.23
CA PHE A 64 11.33 -5.78 0.46
C PHE A 64 9.85 -5.38 0.44
N LEU A 65 9.52 -4.14 0.81
CA LEU A 65 8.14 -3.63 0.80
C LEU A 65 7.54 -3.68 -0.61
N ILE A 66 8.31 -3.32 -1.65
CA ILE A 66 7.90 -3.46 -3.06
C ILE A 66 7.63 -4.92 -3.40
N SER A 67 8.52 -5.85 -3.00
CA SER A 67 8.34 -7.28 -3.27
C SER A 67 7.08 -7.84 -2.61
N LEU A 68 6.78 -7.42 -1.37
CA LEU A 68 5.55 -7.79 -0.68
C LEU A 68 4.33 -7.20 -1.39
N PHE A 69 4.36 -5.92 -1.74
CA PHE A 69 3.26 -5.27 -2.46
C PHE A 69 2.96 -5.94 -3.80
N GLN A 70 4.00 -6.24 -4.59
CA GLN A 70 3.87 -6.95 -5.87
C GLN A 70 3.25 -8.34 -5.69
N TYR A 71 3.61 -9.06 -4.62
CA TYR A 71 2.97 -10.33 -4.31
C TYR A 71 1.46 -10.18 -4.08
N LEU A 72 1.07 -9.21 -3.25
CA LEU A 72 -0.35 -8.93 -2.98
C LEU A 72 -1.10 -8.54 -4.26
N LEU A 73 -0.49 -7.72 -5.12
CA LEU A 73 -1.06 -7.37 -6.42
C LEU A 73 -1.24 -8.59 -7.33
N ILE A 74 -0.28 -9.51 -7.37
CA ILE A 74 -0.39 -10.75 -8.16
C ILE A 74 -1.57 -11.57 -7.66
N ARG A 75 -1.73 -11.71 -6.33
CA ARG A 75 -2.86 -12.44 -5.74
C ARG A 75 -4.19 -11.81 -6.13
N TYR A 76 -4.29 -10.49 -6.02
CA TYR A 76 -5.47 -9.72 -6.43
C TYR A 76 -5.81 -9.94 -7.91
N ARG A 77 -4.85 -9.65 -8.80
CA ARG A 77 -5.09 -9.67 -10.25
C ARG A 77 -5.33 -11.06 -10.81
N ARG A 78 -4.61 -12.07 -10.32
CA ARG A 78 -4.61 -13.41 -10.90
C ARG A 78 -5.69 -14.31 -10.31
N TYR A 79 -5.99 -14.14 -9.03
CA TYR A 79 -6.91 -15.02 -8.30
C TYR A 79 -8.17 -14.31 -7.81
N GLY A 80 -8.28 -12.97 -7.98
CA GLY A 80 -9.45 -12.22 -7.53
C GLY A 80 -9.63 -12.21 -6.02
N GLU A 81 -8.55 -12.44 -5.27
CA GLU A 81 -8.60 -12.59 -3.83
C GLU A 81 -8.86 -11.25 -3.15
N TYR A 82 -10.00 -11.14 -2.46
CA TYR A 82 -10.36 -9.92 -1.76
C TYR A 82 -9.53 -9.73 -0.48
N SER A 83 -9.11 -10.79 0.20
CA SER A 83 -8.34 -10.71 1.45
C SER A 83 -7.01 -9.97 1.30
N VAL A 84 -6.50 -9.79 0.08
CA VAL A 84 -5.26 -9.03 -0.15
C VAL A 84 -5.50 -7.54 -0.43
N VAL A 85 -6.74 -7.08 -0.62
CA VAL A 85 -7.09 -5.69 -0.95
C VAL A 85 -6.64 -4.73 0.14
N LYS A 86 -7.10 -4.95 1.39
CA LYS A 86 -6.73 -4.10 2.53
C LYS A 86 -5.22 -4.16 2.81
N PRO A 87 -4.58 -5.35 2.88
CA PRO A 87 -3.13 -5.45 2.97
C PRO A 87 -2.37 -4.71 1.88
N ALA A 88 -2.79 -4.82 0.61
CA ALA A 88 -2.08 -4.18 -0.50
C ALA A 88 -2.11 -2.65 -0.40
N ILE A 89 -3.27 -2.08 -0.07
CA ILE A 89 -3.41 -0.63 0.13
C ILE A 89 -2.56 -0.18 1.33
N LYS A 90 -2.61 -0.90 2.45
CA LYS A 90 -1.83 -0.59 3.65
C LYS A 90 -0.32 -0.68 3.43
N VAL A 91 0.16 -1.73 2.76
CA VAL A 91 1.57 -1.86 2.37
C VAL A 91 1.98 -0.72 1.42
N PHE A 92 1.12 -0.31 0.49
CA PHE A 92 1.40 0.82 -0.40
C PHE A 92 1.50 2.15 0.36
N ILE A 93 0.65 2.37 1.38
CA ILE A 93 0.76 3.52 2.29
C ILE A 93 2.09 3.50 3.02
N THR A 94 2.44 2.37 3.64
CA THR A 94 3.72 2.20 4.35
C THR A 94 4.91 2.46 3.43
N LEU A 95 4.86 1.93 2.21
CA LEU A 95 5.89 2.13 1.20
C LEU A 95 6.03 3.61 0.79
N LYS A 96 4.92 4.32 0.58
CA LYS A 96 4.92 5.77 0.32
C LYS A 96 5.61 6.53 1.45
N GLY A 97 5.20 6.30 2.70
CA GLY A 97 5.77 6.96 3.87
C GLY A 97 7.27 6.73 3.97
N TRP A 98 7.68 5.45 3.91
CA TRP A 98 9.08 5.06 4.02
C TRP A 98 9.96 5.65 2.91
N LEU A 99 9.51 5.64 1.64
CA LEU A 99 10.27 6.21 0.53
C LEU A 99 10.46 7.71 0.66
N ASN A 100 9.40 8.44 1.05
CA ASN A 100 9.47 9.89 1.20
C ASN A 100 10.38 10.30 2.37
N GLU A 101 10.28 9.61 3.51
CA GLU A 101 11.13 9.87 4.69
C GLU A 101 12.62 9.60 4.42
N ASN A 102 12.92 8.68 3.50
CA ASN A 102 14.29 8.29 3.15
C ASN A 102 14.81 8.92 1.85
N GLY A 103 14.11 9.90 1.28
CA GLY A 103 14.58 10.67 0.11
C GLY A 103 14.47 9.96 -1.25
N PHE A 104 13.68 8.89 -1.35
CA PHE A 104 13.44 8.10 -2.56
C PHE A 104 12.24 8.62 -3.39
N GLU A 105 12.18 9.93 -3.62
CA GLU A 105 11.05 10.57 -4.32
C GLU A 105 10.89 10.08 -5.77
N LYS A 106 11.99 9.73 -6.45
CA LYS A 106 11.95 9.27 -7.84
C LYS A 106 11.33 7.88 -7.94
N GLU A 107 11.73 6.99 -7.03
CA GLU A 107 11.20 5.65 -6.87
C GLU A 107 9.71 5.70 -6.51
N TRP A 108 9.32 6.62 -5.61
CA TRP A 108 7.91 6.87 -5.32
C TRP A 108 7.13 7.27 -6.57
N LYS A 109 7.63 8.21 -7.39
CA LYS A 109 6.97 8.60 -8.65
C LYS A 109 6.84 7.42 -9.60
N LEU A 110 7.86 6.57 -9.73
CA LEU A 110 7.78 5.37 -10.56
C LEU A 110 6.69 4.41 -10.06
N LEU A 111 6.59 4.19 -8.74
CA LEU A 111 5.55 3.35 -8.18
C LEU A 111 4.15 3.96 -8.36
N LEU A 112 4.02 5.27 -8.15
CA LEU A 112 2.77 6.00 -8.35
C LEU A 112 2.27 5.84 -9.79
N HIS A 113 3.16 6.06 -10.77
CA HIS A 113 2.86 5.90 -12.19
C HIS A 113 2.34 4.49 -12.52
N ASN A 114 3.05 3.46 -12.04
CA ASN A 114 2.75 2.08 -12.39
C ASN A 114 1.56 1.48 -11.62
N PHE A 115 1.27 1.97 -10.42
CA PHE A 115 0.36 1.27 -9.49
C PHE A 115 -0.86 2.07 -9.03
N ALA A 116 -0.96 3.38 -9.30
CA ALA A 116 -2.13 4.17 -8.90
C ALA A 116 -3.46 3.55 -9.36
N GLY A 117 -3.51 3.01 -10.58
CA GLY A 117 -4.70 2.35 -11.12
C GLY A 117 -5.19 1.18 -10.27
N TYR A 118 -4.26 0.35 -9.79
CA TYR A 118 -4.60 -0.80 -8.94
C TYR A 118 -5.09 -0.36 -7.57
N ILE A 119 -4.54 0.71 -7.00
CA ILE A 119 -4.97 1.24 -5.71
C ILE A 119 -6.41 1.76 -5.80
N VAL A 120 -6.74 2.50 -6.87
CA VAL A 120 -8.12 2.97 -7.10
C VAL A 120 -9.09 1.82 -7.33
N ASP A 121 -8.71 0.84 -8.15
CA ASP A 121 -9.54 -0.34 -8.40
C ASP A 121 -9.80 -1.15 -7.13
N MET A 122 -8.76 -1.44 -6.35
CA MET A 122 -8.85 -2.15 -5.07
C MET A 122 -9.68 -1.39 -4.04
N ALA A 123 -9.47 -0.08 -3.90
CA ALA A 123 -10.29 0.74 -3.00
C ALA A 123 -11.76 0.79 -3.44
N GLY A 124 -12.05 0.74 -4.74
CA GLY A 124 -13.42 0.60 -5.23
C GLY A 124 -14.11 -0.69 -4.74
N LYS A 125 -13.37 -1.77 -4.51
CA LYS A 125 -13.93 -3.03 -3.99
C LYS A 125 -14.35 -2.97 -2.53
N THR A 126 -13.84 -2.02 -1.75
CA THR A 126 -14.21 -1.89 -0.32
C THR A 126 -15.62 -1.35 -0.15
N VAL A 127 -16.13 -0.56 -1.11
CA VAL A 127 -17.50 0.04 -1.11
C VAL A 127 -18.62 -0.99 -0.92
N GLU A 128 -18.41 -2.18 -1.45
CA GLU A 128 -19.40 -3.26 -1.47
C GLU A 128 -19.23 -4.23 -0.29
N ARG A 129 -18.09 -4.19 0.41
CA ARG A 129 -17.63 -5.28 1.28
C ARG A 129 -17.26 -4.84 2.69
N GLU A 130 -16.95 -3.58 2.89
CA GLU A 130 -16.63 -3.00 4.19
C GLU A 130 -17.74 -2.05 4.65
N ASP A 131 -17.71 -1.66 5.92
CA ASP A 131 -18.58 -0.60 6.42
C ASP A 131 -18.23 0.76 5.82
N CYS A 132 -19.11 1.74 6.02
CA CYS A 132 -18.95 3.08 5.49
C CYS A 132 -17.62 3.73 5.93
N GLU A 133 -17.25 3.63 7.20
CA GLU A 133 -16.06 4.30 7.73
C GLU A 133 -14.79 3.76 7.07
N GLU A 134 -14.68 2.43 7.02
CA GLU A 134 -13.52 1.76 6.44
C GLU A 134 -13.44 1.99 4.92
N ALA A 135 -14.57 1.86 4.21
CA ALA A 135 -14.63 2.12 2.77
C ALA A 135 -14.26 3.58 2.44
N LEU A 136 -14.75 4.55 3.23
CA LEU A 136 -14.45 5.97 3.05
C LEU A 136 -12.96 6.26 3.25
N SER A 137 -12.34 5.66 4.26
CA SER A 137 -10.92 5.82 4.53
C SER A 137 -10.07 5.37 3.34
N TYR A 138 -10.30 4.16 2.83
CA TYR A 138 -9.52 3.62 1.70
C TYR A 138 -9.78 4.37 0.40
N LEU A 139 -11.02 4.74 0.09
CA LEU A 139 -11.30 5.50 -1.13
C LEU A 139 -10.80 6.94 -1.07
N THR A 140 -10.86 7.59 0.09
CA THR A 140 -10.26 8.90 0.29
C THR A 140 -8.76 8.85 0.02
N PHE A 141 -8.08 7.82 0.53
CA PHE A 141 -6.67 7.60 0.23
C PHE A 141 -6.44 7.38 -1.27
N ALA A 142 -7.20 6.50 -1.91
CA ALA A 142 -7.07 6.20 -3.33
C ALA A 142 -7.32 7.43 -4.23
N TYR A 143 -8.32 8.25 -3.90
CA TYR A 143 -8.58 9.51 -4.57
C TYR A 143 -7.39 10.47 -4.47
N ARG A 144 -6.76 10.59 -3.29
CA ARG A 144 -5.55 11.40 -3.12
C ARG A 144 -4.36 10.85 -3.92
N ILE A 145 -4.21 9.53 -4.00
CA ILE A 145 -3.19 8.90 -4.85
C ILE A 145 -3.44 9.22 -6.34
N ALA A 146 -4.69 9.16 -6.79
CA ALA A 146 -5.03 9.52 -8.16
C ALA A 146 -4.81 11.02 -8.45
N GLU A 147 -5.16 11.90 -7.51
CA GLU A 147 -4.88 13.33 -7.60
C GLU A 147 -3.37 13.63 -7.64
N GLU A 148 -2.59 12.95 -6.81
CA GLU A 148 -1.13 13.06 -6.82
C GLU A 148 -0.55 12.59 -8.17
N ALA A 149 -1.04 11.48 -8.71
CA ALA A 149 -0.61 10.98 -10.01
C ALA A 149 -0.94 11.98 -11.14
N ALA A 150 -2.18 12.48 -11.19
CA ALA A 150 -2.61 13.49 -12.16
C ALA A 150 -1.82 14.81 -12.04
N GLY A 151 -1.33 15.13 -10.84
CA GLY A 151 -0.47 16.30 -10.62
C GLY A 151 0.99 16.12 -11.05
N ASN A 152 1.46 14.88 -11.19
CA ASN A 152 2.86 14.56 -11.52
C ASN A 152 3.04 14.11 -12.98
N PHE A 153 2.00 13.58 -13.61
CA PHE A 153 2.04 12.96 -14.93
C PHE A 153 1.09 13.67 -15.89
N LYS A 154 1.47 13.74 -17.18
CA LYS A 154 0.71 14.49 -18.20
C LYS A 154 -0.29 13.60 -18.95
N GLU A 155 -0.22 12.30 -18.75
CA GLU A 155 -1.06 11.32 -19.41
C GLU A 155 -2.51 11.45 -18.96
N GLU A 156 -3.43 11.54 -19.92
CA GLU A 156 -4.88 11.68 -19.71
C GLU A 156 -5.44 10.61 -18.77
N TYR A 157 -4.91 9.38 -18.87
CA TYR A 157 -5.20 8.26 -17.99
C TYR A 157 -5.23 8.63 -16.49
N PHE A 158 -4.29 9.45 -16.00
CA PHE A 158 -4.27 9.82 -14.59
C PHE A 158 -5.36 10.84 -14.22
N GLY A 159 -5.76 11.69 -15.17
CA GLY A 159 -6.92 12.56 -15.02
C GLY A 159 -8.21 11.75 -14.93
N GLU A 160 -8.43 10.82 -15.86
CA GLU A 160 -9.58 9.90 -15.83
C GLU A 160 -9.61 9.06 -14.55
N LEU A 161 -8.44 8.60 -14.09
CA LEU A 161 -8.34 7.83 -12.86
C LEU A 161 -8.76 8.63 -11.62
N LYS A 162 -8.39 9.91 -11.57
CA LYS A 162 -8.80 10.84 -10.50
C LYS A 162 -10.30 11.07 -10.55
N ASP A 163 -10.86 11.31 -11.73
CA ASP A 163 -12.29 11.57 -11.89
C ASP A 163 -13.12 10.34 -11.50
N LYS A 164 -12.71 9.15 -11.95
CA LYS A 164 -13.31 7.87 -11.54
C LYS A 164 -13.28 7.69 -10.02
N ALA A 165 -12.13 7.89 -9.38
CA ALA A 165 -12.02 7.77 -7.92
C ALA A 165 -12.92 8.78 -7.20
N GLY A 166 -13.03 10.00 -7.74
CA GLY A 166 -13.89 11.06 -7.22
C GLY A 166 -15.39 10.74 -7.34
N GLU A 167 -15.82 10.18 -8.47
CA GLU A 167 -17.20 9.73 -8.68
C GLU A 167 -17.59 8.61 -7.71
N ILE A 168 -16.72 7.61 -7.54
CA ILE A 168 -16.95 6.53 -6.58
C ILE A 168 -17.05 7.09 -5.15
N LEU A 169 -16.16 8.01 -4.77
CA LEU A 169 -16.16 8.61 -3.44
C LEU A 169 -17.43 9.45 -3.18
N LYS A 170 -17.91 10.21 -4.17
CA LYS A 170 -19.19 10.92 -4.09
C LYS A 170 -20.36 9.98 -3.89
N ALA A 171 -20.44 8.92 -4.69
CA ALA A 171 -21.49 7.91 -4.56
C ALA A 171 -21.47 7.24 -3.18
N LEU A 172 -20.28 7.02 -2.61
CA LEU A 172 -20.14 6.50 -1.25
C LEU A 172 -20.61 7.50 -0.19
N TYR A 173 -20.32 8.80 -0.34
CA TYR A 173 -20.82 9.84 0.57
C TYR A 173 -22.35 9.85 0.60
N GLU A 174 -22.98 9.82 -0.57
CA GLU A 174 -24.44 9.76 -0.69
C GLU A 174 -25.01 8.49 -0.06
N LYS A 175 -24.42 7.32 -0.37
CA LYS A 175 -24.80 6.03 0.20
C LYS A 175 -24.70 6.01 1.74
N CYS A 176 -23.69 6.68 2.29
CA CYS A 176 -23.42 6.72 3.72
C CYS A 176 -24.06 7.92 4.44
N GLY A 177 -24.82 8.77 3.74
CA GLY A 177 -25.51 9.93 4.33
C GLY A 177 -24.58 11.05 4.82
N ILE A 178 -23.41 11.21 4.18
CA ILE A 178 -22.41 12.21 4.56
C ILE A 178 -22.59 13.46 3.68
N GLU A 179 -22.85 14.60 4.31
CA GLU A 179 -22.91 15.89 3.64
C GLU A 179 -21.49 16.49 3.51
N GLY A 180 -21.03 16.81 2.28
CA GLY A 180 -19.75 17.49 2.08
C GLY A 180 -19.18 17.44 0.65
N GLU A 181 -18.18 18.29 0.40
CA GLU A 181 -17.37 18.26 -0.83
C GLU A 181 -16.28 17.18 -0.74
N LEU A 182 -15.81 16.71 -1.90
CA LEU A 182 -14.63 15.84 -1.99
C LEU A 182 -13.43 16.48 -1.26
N PRO A 183 -12.53 15.66 -0.66
CA PRO A 183 -11.34 16.17 0.00
C PRO A 183 -10.55 17.08 -0.95
N LYS A 184 -10.36 18.35 -0.55
CA LYS A 184 -9.53 19.28 -1.31
C LYS A 184 -8.07 18.85 -1.22
N LYS A 185 -7.31 19.12 -2.29
CA LYS A 185 -5.86 18.92 -2.35
C LYS A 185 -5.20 19.53 -1.10
N ARG A 186 -4.49 18.71 -0.31
CA ARG A 186 -3.66 19.25 0.77
C ARG A 186 -2.49 20.00 0.11
N GLU A 187 -2.35 21.28 0.41
CA GLU A 187 -1.09 21.99 0.17
C GLU A 187 0.02 21.25 0.93
N LYS A 188 1.18 21.09 0.30
CA LYS A 188 2.26 20.19 0.74
C LYS A 188 2.54 20.27 2.25
N GLY A 189 2.53 19.11 2.92
CA GLY A 189 3.00 18.92 4.29
C GLY A 189 1.86 18.69 5.29
N CYS A 190 1.95 17.56 6.00
CA CYS A 190 1.03 17.02 7.02
C CYS A 190 -0.10 16.08 6.51
#